data_AF-A0A1S8A864-F1
#
_entry.id   AF-A0A1S8A864-F1
#
_cell.length_a   1.000
_cell.length_b   1.000
_cell.length_c   1.000
_cell.angle_alpha   90.00
_cell.angle_beta   90.00
_cell.angle_gamma   90.00
#
_symmetry.space_group_name_H-M   'P 1'
#
loop_
_entity.id
_entity.type
_entity.pdbx_description
1 polymer ?
#
loop_
_entity_poly.entity_id
_entity_poly.type
_entity_poly.pdbx_seq_one_letter_code
_entity_poly.pdbx_strand_id
1 'polypeptide(L)'
;MWTASHHDIWQSQPFTSQGLYSTARGEIITADSPLKPFYQADGRTFHTGKTMATIEAFGYTYQDIPSEDQGRKEDVIVQINRLYGDSASARRPRATSKSQRQWFIEVQVDRTELPLPCSINVYLGDYLVGRTSFLGMPKTGLAYDELPLLRAINRLDLDYTGPSEIERTLMRELYVRATKGDSPLNMSDIPSLHVYLIGEDVTQPGSESEFPSYNNRTMVMTVFGNISNV
;
A
#
# COMPACT_ATOMS: atom_id res chain seq x y z
N MET A 1 1.81 -15.65 1.00
CA MET A 1 0.63 -15.32 0.16
C MET A 1 0.99 -14.48 -1.06
N TRP A 2 1.61 -13.28 -0.95
CA TRP A 2 1.96 -12.49 -2.15
C TRP A 2 2.82 -13.27 -3.15
N THR A 3 3.97 -13.80 -2.73
CA THR A 3 4.88 -14.60 -3.60
C THR A 3 4.19 -15.82 -4.20
N ALA A 4 3.30 -16.48 -3.46
CA ALA A 4 2.55 -17.64 -3.93
C ALA A 4 1.45 -17.28 -4.96
N SER A 5 0.96 -16.04 -4.94
CA SER A 5 0.01 -15.53 -5.94
C SER A 5 0.70 -14.91 -7.18
N HIS A 6 1.98 -14.53 -7.04
CA HIS A 6 2.80 -13.86 -8.06
C HIS A 6 4.13 -14.61 -8.24
N HIS A 7 4.06 -15.80 -8.86
CA HIS A 7 5.23 -16.62 -9.14
C HIS A 7 6.31 -15.87 -9.94
N ASP A 8 7.57 -16.19 -9.67
CA ASP A 8 8.76 -15.71 -10.38
C ASP A 8 9.04 -14.19 -10.30
N ILE A 9 8.38 -13.48 -9.38
CA ILE A 9 8.66 -12.07 -9.10
C ILE A 9 9.22 -11.93 -7.68
N TRP A 10 10.46 -11.45 -7.56
CA TRP A 10 11.15 -11.27 -6.26
C TRP A 10 11.56 -9.82 -6.04
N GLN A 11 12.32 -9.28 -6.99
CA GLN A 11 12.64 -7.86 -7.09
C GLN A 11 12.65 -7.51 -8.57
N SER A 12 11.69 -6.71 -9.00
CA SER A 12 11.50 -6.36 -10.41
C SER A 12 12.44 -5.26 -10.90
N GLN A 13 12.94 -4.41 -9.99
CA GLN A 13 13.79 -3.27 -10.35
C GLN A 13 14.97 -3.10 -9.39
N PRO A 14 16.19 -2.85 -9.90
CA PRO A 14 17.31 -2.46 -9.07
C PRO A 14 17.05 -1.06 -8.47
N PHE A 15 17.57 -0.81 -7.27
CA PHE A 15 17.50 0.51 -6.66
C PHE A 15 18.83 0.89 -6.01
N THR A 16 19.08 2.20 -5.90
CA THR A 16 20.29 2.71 -5.25
C THR A 16 20.06 2.84 -3.74
N SER A 17 20.88 2.14 -2.96
CA SER A 17 20.84 2.18 -1.50
C SER A 17 21.11 3.58 -0.96
N GLN A 18 20.31 4.01 0.02
CA GLN A 18 20.54 5.24 0.78
C GLN A 18 21.56 5.07 1.92
N GLY A 19 22.12 3.86 2.05
CA GLY A 19 22.97 3.42 3.14
C GLY A 19 22.18 2.62 4.17
N LEU A 20 22.62 1.38 4.41
CA LEU A 20 22.17 0.52 5.51
C LEU A 20 23.39 0.19 6.38
N TYR A 21 23.20 -0.57 7.46
CA TYR A 21 24.28 -0.94 8.38
C TYR A 21 25.49 -1.57 7.67
N SER A 22 25.24 -2.45 6.69
CA SER A 22 26.26 -3.25 5.98
C SER A 22 26.32 -3.01 4.47
N THR A 23 25.62 -1.96 4.00
CA THR A 23 25.45 -1.64 2.58
C THR A 23 25.74 -0.16 2.39
N ALA A 24 26.70 0.17 1.54
CA ALA A 24 27.11 1.55 1.37
C ALA A 24 26.02 2.38 0.68
N ARG A 25 26.00 3.69 0.95
CA ARG A 25 25.21 4.62 0.16
C ARG A 25 25.72 4.61 -1.28
N GLY A 26 24.81 4.56 -2.25
CA GLY A 26 25.14 4.53 -3.68
C GLY A 26 25.29 3.12 -4.25
N GLU A 27 25.29 2.08 -3.42
CA GLU A 27 25.35 0.69 -3.88
C GLU A 27 24.04 0.32 -4.59
N ILE A 28 24.13 -0.30 -5.76
CA ILE A 28 22.95 -0.78 -6.50
C ILE A 28 22.53 -2.13 -5.91
N ILE A 29 21.29 -2.18 -5.42
CA ILE A 29 20.70 -3.36 -4.81
C ILE A 29 19.81 -4.07 -5.82
N THR A 30 20.06 -5.36 -6.00
CA THR A 30 19.32 -6.27 -6.87
C THR A 30 18.89 -7.52 -6.07
N ALA A 31 18.12 -8.40 -6.71
CA ALA A 31 17.72 -9.69 -6.10
C ALA A 31 18.92 -10.59 -5.74
N ASP A 32 20.10 -10.32 -6.32
CA ASP A 32 21.34 -11.06 -6.09
C ASP A 32 22.26 -10.37 -5.07
N SER A 33 21.91 -9.17 -4.58
CA SER A 33 22.70 -8.48 -3.57
C SER A 33 22.71 -9.24 -2.25
N PRO A 34 23.87 -9.35 -1.57
CA PRO A 34 23.98 -10.00 -0.27
C PRO A 34 23.13 -9.34 0.82
N LEU A 35 22.27 -10.13 1.47
CA LEU A 35 21.49 -9.77 2.65
C LEU A 35 22.36 -9.96 3.91
N LYS A 36 23.35 -9.10 4.07
CA LYS A 36 24.23 -9.14 5.25
C LYS A 36 23.44 -8.77 6.53
N PRO A 37 23.78 -9.35 7.70
CA PRO A 37 24.83 -10.34 7.95
C PRO A 37 24.32 -11.79 7.89
N PHE A 38 23.26 -12.08 7.12
CA PHE A 38 22.62 -13.39 7.11
C PHE A 38 23.35 -14.37 6.20
N TYR A 39 24.06 -15.33 6.81
CA TYR A 39 24.75 -16.41 6.11
C TYR A 39 23.82 -17.60 5.87
N GLN A 40 24.08 -18.29 4.78
CA GLN A 40 23.57 -19.63 4.53
C GLN A 40 24.17 -20.63 5.53
N ALA A 41 23.66 -21.85 5.53
CA ALA A 41 24.11 -22.93 6.42
C ALA A 41 25.62 -23.24 6.31
N ASP A 42 26.26 -22.88 5.19
CA ASP A 42 27.70 -23.04 4.98
C ASP A 42 28.56 -22.05 5.79
N GLY A 43 27.96 -21.02 6.39
CA GLY A 43 28.64 -19.97 7.16
C GLY A 43 29.57 -19.07 6.34
N ARG A 44 29.52 -19.13 5.01
CA ARG A 44 30.44 -18.43 4.09
C ARG A 44 29.71 -17.59 3.06
N THR A 45 28.61 -18.12 2.53
CA THR A 45 27.83 -17.47 1.49
C THR A 45 26.67 -16.72 2.12
N PHE A 46 26.47 -15.46 1.73
CA PHE A 46 25.31 -14.71 2.20
C PHE A 46 24.03 -15.20 1.53
N HIS A 47 22.91 -15.06 2.23
CA HIS A 47 21.62 -15.08 1.58
C HIS A 47 21.45 -13.88 0.63
N THR A 48 20.70 -14.07 -0.44
CA THR A 48 20.24 -13.03 -1.38
C THR A 48 18.71 -13.04 -1.44
N GLY A 49 18.10 -12.01 -2.03
CA GLY A 49 16.65 -11.96 -2.25
C GLY A 49 16.11 -13.22 -2.94
N LYS A 50 16.85 -13.78 -3.90
CA LYS A 50 16.49 -15.04 -4.58
C LYS A 50 16.54 -16.25 -3.65
N THR A 51 17.58 -16.40 -2.84
CA THR A 51 17.69 -17.54 -1.91
C THR A 51 16.63 -17.50 -0.80
N MET A 52 16.04 -16.33 -0.54
CA MET A 52 14.97 -16.14 0.45
C MET A 52 13.57 -16.14 -0.15
N ALA A 53 13.44 -16.34 -1.47
CA ALA A 53 12.14 -16.33 -2.13
C ALA A 53 11.28 -17.55 -1.74
N THR A 54 11.92 -18.67 -1.39
CA THR A 54 11.25 -19.88 -0.91
C THR A 54 11.48 -20.07 0.58
N ILE A 55 10.39 -20.23 1.33
CA ILE A 55 10.45 -20.40 2.80
C ILE A 55 10.77 -21.84 3.22
N GLU A 56 10.58 -22.80 2.31
CA GLU A 56 10.83 -24.23 2.56
C GLU A 56 12.28 -24.49 2.98
N ALA A 57 13.23 -23.74 2.40
CA ALA A 57 14.65 -23.81 2.72
C ALA A 57 14.98 -23.51 4.20
N PHE A 58 14.04 -22.90 4.94
CA PHE A 58 14.21 -22.55 6.35
C PHE A 58 13.47 -23.47 7.32
N GLY A 59 12.81 -24.52 6.81
CA GLY A 59 12.16 -25.52 7.66
C GLY A 59 10.87 -25.05 8.33
N TYR A 60 10.20 -24.01 7.79
CA TYR A 60 8.87 -23.60 8.22
C TYR A 60 7.95 -23.31 7.03
N THR A 61 6.64 -23.42 7.26
CA THR A 61 5.60 -22.99 6.34
C THR A 61 4.43 -22.39 7.13
N TYR A 62 3.49 -21.78 6.42
CA TYR A 62 2.26 -21.23 6.99
C TYR A 62 1.08 -22.15 6.66
N GLN A 63 0.12 -22.29 7.58
CA GLN A 63 -1.08 -23.12 7.37
C GLN A 63 -1.91 -22.65 6.16
N ASP A 64 -1.87 -21.35 5.88
CA ASP A 64 -2.57 -20.69 4.76
C ASP A 64 -1.73 -20.63 3.47
N ILE A 65 -0.62 -21.36 3.40
CA ILE A 65 0.16 -21.50 2.17
C ILE A 65 0.22 -22.99 1.84
N PRO A 66 -0.55 -23.47 0.85
CA PRO A 66 -0.46 -24.85 0.44
C PRO A 66 0.97 -25.15 -0.04
N SER A 67 1.48 -26.35 0.29
CA SER A 67 2.82 -26.83 -0.07
C SER A 67 3.07 -26.69 -1.57
N GLU A 68 4.31 -26.49 -2.03
CA GLU A 68 4.61 -26.30 -3.47
C GLU A 68 4.08 -27.44 -4.36
N ASP A 69 4.04 -28.68 -3.84
CA ASP A 69 3.47 -29.85 -4.54
C ASP A 69 1.94 -29.86 -4.65
N GLN A 70 1.24 -28.98 -3.91
CA GLN A 70 -0.21 -29.01 -3.70
C GLN A 70 -0.90 -27.67 -3.95
N GLY A 71 -0.16 -26.56 -3.93
CA GLY A 71 -0.68 -25.20 -3.93
C GLY A 71 -0.75 -24.57 -5.29
N ARG A 72 -1.90 -24.69 -5.96
CA ARG A 72 -2.15 -23.91 -7.18
C ARG A 72 -2.28 -22.43 -6.77
N LYS A 73 -1.69 -21.52 -7.54
CA LYS A 73 -1.91 -20.06 -7.45
C LYS A 73 -3.37 -19.69 -7.17
N GLU A 74 -4.29 -20.40 -7.84
CA GLU A 74 -5.74 -20.25 -7.71
C GLU A 74 -6.24 -20.45 -6.27
N ASP A 75 -5.74 -21.45 -5.55
CA ASP A 75 -6.16 -21.76 -4.18
C ASP A 75 -5.74 -20.67 -3.19
N VAL A 76 -4.54 -20.12 -3.39
CA VAL A 76 -4.03 -18.97 -2.62
C VAL A 76 -4.88 -17.74 -2.88
N ILE A 77 -5.27 -17.49 -4.14
CA ILE A 77 -6.16 -16.37 -4.49
C ILE A 77 -7.52 -16.52 -3.82
N VAL A 78 -8.11 -17.71 -3.85
CA VAL A 78 -9.37 -18.02 -3.14
C VAL A 78 -9.25 -17.72 -1.65
N GLN A 79 -8.15 -18.10 -1.02
CA GLN A 79 -7.92 -17.84 0.39
C GLN A 79 -7.74 -16.35 0.70
N ILE A 80 -6.98 -15.61 -0.13
CA ILE A 80 -6.85 -14.16 0.00
C ILE A 80 -8.21 -13.47 -0.12
N ASN A 81 -9.01 -13.85 -1.13
CA ASN A 81 -10.34 -13.29 -1.34
C ASN A 81 -11.29 -13.61 -0.17
N ARG A 82 -11.16 -14.77 0.49
CA ARG A 82 -11.95 -15.10 1.68
C ARG A 82 -11.53 -14.33 2.93
N LEU A 83 -10.23 -14.11 3.13
CA LEU A 83 -9.70 -13.44 4.32
C LEU A 83 -9.79 -11.91 4.24
N TYR A 84 -9.54 -11.35 3.05
CA TYR A 84 -9.35 -9.91 2.86
C TYR A 84 -10.34 -9.30 1.86
N GLY A 85 -11.06 -10.12 1.09
CA GLY A 85 -12.13 -9.63 0.24
C GLY A 85 -13.23 -8.99 1.08
N ASP A 86 -13.82 -7.92 0.55
CA ASP A 86 -14.90 -7.23 1.25
C ASP A 86 -16.12 -8.18 1.38
N SER A 87 -16.43 -8.55 2.62
CA SER A 87 -17.53 -9.47 2.93
C SER A 87 -18.91 -8.92 2.55
N ALA A 88 -19.01 -7.60 2.29
CA ALA A 88 -20.19 -6.98 1.70
C ALA A 88 -20.34 -7.29 0.20
N SER A 89 -19.25 -7.41 -0.56
CA SER A 89 -19.27 -7.83 -1.98
C SER A 89 -19.47 -9.34 -2.13
N ALA A 90 -18.99 -10.14 -1.18
CA ALA A 90 -19.17 -11.60 -1.17
C ALA A 90 -20.66 -12.05 -1.02
N ARG A 91 -21.55 -11.15 -0.61
CA ARG A 91 -22.98 -11.42 -0.42
C ARG A 91 -23.87 -10.98 -1.58
N ARG A 92 -23.34 -10.29 -2.60
CA ARG A 92 -24.13 -9.89 -3.76
C ARG A 92 -24.09 -11.01 -4.81
N PRO A 93 -25.26 -11.44 -5.34
CA PRO A 93 -25.30 -12.49 -6.35
C PRO A 93 -24.44 -12.12 -7.55
N ARG A 94 -23.80 -13.14 -8.12
CA ARG A 94 -22.79 -13.18 -9.20
C ARG A 94 -23.30 -12.67 -10.57
N ALA A 95 -24.10 -11.60 -10.55
CA ALA A 95 -24.73 -11.01 -11.72
C ALA A 95 -23.90 -9.80 -12.19
N THR A 96 -23.10 -10.04 -13.24
CA THR A 96 -22.29 -9.06 -14.00
C THR A 96 -21.43 -8.16 -13.11
N SER A 97 -20.12 -8.44 -13.05
CA SER A 97 -19.12 -7.56 -12.44
C SER A 97 -19.12 -6.21 -13.14
N LYS A 98 -20.06 -5.32 -12.77
CA LYS A 98 -20.11 -3.97 -13.29
C LYS A 98 -18.94 -3.22 -12.66
N SER A 99 -18.13 -2.61 -13.50
CA SER A 99 -17.07 -1.72 -13.03
C SER A 99 -17.67 -0.61 -12.16
N GLN A 100 -17.10 -0.42 -10.97
CA GLN A 100 -17.49 0.64 -10.05
C GLN A 100 -16.33 1.59 -9.82
N ARG A 101 -16.62 2.89 -9.83
CA ARG A 101 -15.62 3.90 -9.50
C ARG A 101 -15.31 3.82 -8.00
N GLN A 102 -14.06 3.55 -7.65
CA GLN A 102 -13.55 3.60 -6.29
C GLN A 102 -12.53 4.73 -6.13
N TRP A 103 -12.36 5.18 -4.90
CA TRP A 103 -11.55 6.34 -4.56
C TRP A 103 -10.48 5.97 -3.54
N PHE A 104 -9.27 6.51 -3.74
CA PHE A 104 -8.09 6.28 -2.91
C PHE A 104 -7.40 7.60 -2.63
N ILE A 105 -6.65 7.64 -1.53
CA ILE A 105 -5.76 8.74 -1.20
C ILE A 105 -4.32 8.26 -1.29
N GLU A 106 -3.55 8.89 -2.14
CA GLU A 106 -2.10 8.66 -2.24
C GLU A 106 -1.37 9.75 -1.45
N VAL A 107 -0.58 9.35 -0.45
CA VAL A 107 0.23 10.23 0.37
C VAL A 107 1.68 10.11 -0.09
N GLN A 108 2.28 11.22 -0.47
CA GLN A 108 3.70 11.31 -0.84
C GLN A 108 4.38 12.38 0.01
N VAL A 109 5.54 12.07 0.60
CA VAL A 109 6.28 13.03 1.43
C VAL A 109 7.77 12.69 1.52
N ASP A 110 8.64 13.69 1.53
CA ASP A 110 10.06 13.49 1.83
C ASP A 110 10.27 13.29 3.33
N ARG A 111 10.90 12.18 3.69
CA ARG A 111 11.15 11.79 5.07
C ARG A 111 12.10 12.75 5.80
N THR A 112 12.90 13.53 5.08
CA THR A 112 13.82 14.52 5.67
C THR A 112 13.10 15.70 6.34
N GLU A 113 11.87 15.98 5.93
CA GLU A 113 11.02 17.04 6.50
C GLU A 113 10.19 16.54 7.68
N LEU A 114 10.12 15.23 7.89
CA LEU A 114 9.32 14.64 8.94
C LEU A 114 10.10 14.50 10.25
N PRO A 115 9.54 14.93 11.40
CA PRO A 115 10.14 14.67 12.70
C PRO A 115 9.85 13.23 13.15
N LEU A 116 10.47 12.25 12.49
CA LEU A 116 10.24 10.81 12.71
C LEU A 116 10.45 10.36 14.18
N PRO A 117 9.76 9.29 14.65
CA PRO A 117 8.58 8.71 14.02
C PRO A 117 7.38 9.66 14.13
N CYS A 118 6.50 9.65 13.14
CA CYS A 118 5.30 10.49 13.10
C CYS A 118 4.19 9.79 12.31
N SER A 119 3.01 10.41 12.24
CA SER A 119 1.89 9.90 11.43
C SER A 119 1.17 11.03 10.72
N ILE A 120 0.73 10.75 9.50
CA ILE A 120 -0.19 11.59 8.74
C ILE A 120 -1.55 10.91 8.79
N ASN A 121 -2.52 11.62 9.34
CA ASN A 121 -3.89 11.14 9.49
C ASN A 121 -4.76 11.82 8.43
N VAL A 122 -5.54 11.03 7.70
CA VAL A 122 -6.47 11.51 6.68
C VAL A 122 -7.89 11.44 7.22
N TYR A 123 -8.61 12.55 7.13
CA TYR A 123 -9.98 12.70 7.61
C TYR A 123 -10.92 13.04 6.47
N LEU A 124 -12.16 12.59 6.57
CA LEU A 124 -13.28 13.00 5.74
C LEU A 124 -14.37 13.53 6.68
N GLY A 125 -14.52 14.85 6.72
CA GLY A 125 -15.28 15.51 7.79
C GLY A 125 -14.68 15.18 9.17
N ASP A 126 -15.51 14.70 10.10
CA ASP A 126 -15.05 14.32 11.45
C ASP A 126 -14.53 12.88 11.55
N TYR A 127 -14.53 12.14 10.43
CA TYR A 127 -14.18 10.72 10.42
C TYR A 127 -12.72 10.48 10.02
N LEU A 128 -11.97 9.79 10.88
CA LEU A 128 -10.63 9.30 10.54
C LEU A 128 -10.76 8.16 9.52
N VAL A 129 -10.34 8.45 8.29
CA VAL A 129 -10.38 7.50 7.17
C VAL A 129 -9.22 6.52 7.26
N GLY A 130 -8.03 7.04 7.55
CA GLY A 130 -6.80 6.26 7.53
C GLY A 130 -5.63 7.00 8.14
N ARG A 131 -4.57 6.25 8.40
CA ARG A 131 -3.35 6.75 9.02
C ARG A 131 -2.14 6.14 8.31
N THR A 132 -1.25 6.99 7.83
CA THR A 132 0.07 6.63 7.37
C THR A 132 1.07 6.83 8.50
N SER A 133 1.77 5.77 8.90
CA SER A 133 2.76 5.82 9.98
C SER A 133 4.19 5.77 9.43
N PHE A 134 5.00 6.76 9.81
CA PHE A 134 6.40 6.84 9.42
C PHE A 134 7.28 6.41 10.59
N LEU A 135 7.97 5.29 10.42
CA LEU A 135 8.92 4.77 11.41
C LEU A 135 10.18 5.64 11.49
N GLY A 136 10.99 5.45 12.54
CA GLY A 136 12.20 6.24 12.80
C GLY A 136 13.31 6.13 11.74
N MET A 137 13.28 5.08 10.91
CA MET A 137 14.23 4.84 9.82
C MET A 137 13.46 4.30 8.59
N PRO A 138 13.95 4.53 7.36
CA PRO A 138 15.09 5.39 7.03
C PRO A 138 14.79 6.88 7.30
N LYS A 139 15.81 7.74 7.44
CA LYS A 139 15.62 9.19 7.68
C LYS A 139 15.44 10.02 6.41
N THR A 140 15.71 9.42 5.25
CA THR A 140 15.76 10.12 3.96
C THR A 140 14.99 9.33 2.90
N GLY A 141 14.65 10.00 1.82
CA GLY A 141 13.95 9.42 0.68
C GLY A 141 12.45 9.73 0.70
N LEU A 142 11.83 9.57 -0.46
CA LEU A 142 10.39 9.74 -0.62
C LEU A 142 9.66 8.54 -0.02
N ALA A 143 8.66 8.83 0.80
CA ALA A 143 7.72 7.85 1.31
C ALA A 143 6.39 7.98 0.57
N TYR A 144 5.77 6.83 0.32
CA TYR A 144 4.50 6.69 -0.38
C TYR A 144 3.57 5.80 0.44
N ASP A 145 2.29 6.14 0.47
CA ASP A 145 1.24 5.30 1.03
C ASP A 145 -0.06 5.51 0.25
N GLU A 146 -0.92 4.50 0.22
CA GLU A 146 -2.22 4.56 -0.46
C GLU A 146 -3.32 4.08 0.50
N LEU A 147 -4.35 4.89 0.68
CA LEU A 147 -5.43 4.65 1.63
C LEU A 147 -6.78 4.52 0.89
N PRO A 148 -7.48 3.39 0.99
CA PRO A 148 -8.79 3.22 0.34
C PRO A 148 -9.87 4.02 1.06
N LEU A 149 -10.72 4.73 0.31
CA LEU A 149 -11.81 5.53 0.87
C LEU A 149 -13.15 4.79 0.97
N LEU A 150 -13.26 3.60 0.37
CA LEU A 150 -14.53 2.87 0.24
C LEU A 150 -15.31 2.77 1.55
N ARG A 151 -14.65 2.38 2.65
CA ARG A 151 -15.32 2.25 3.97
C ARG A 151 -15.81 3.59 4.52
N ALA A 152 -15.09 4.68 4.28
CA ALA A 152 -15.48 6.01 4.74
C ALA A 152 -16.66 6.54 3.92
N ILE A 153 -16.64 6.34 2.60
CA ILE A 153 -17.71 6.73 1.67
C ILE A 153 -19.01 6.01 2.01
N ASN A 154 -18.97 4.67 2.14
CA ASN A 154 -20.14 3.87 2.49
C ASN A 154 -20.72 4.30 3.84
N ARG A 155 -19.86 4.64 4.82
CA ARG A 155 -20.30 5.04 6.17
C ARG A 155 -21.01 6.39 6.21
N LEU A 156 -20.68 7.28 5.28
CA LEU A 156 -21.32 8.58 5.13
C LEU A 156 -22.54 8.52 4.20
N ASP A 157 -22.98 7.32 3.81
CA ASP A 157 -24.10 7.07 2.90
C ASP A 157 -24.00 7.86 1.57
N LEU A 158 -22.77 8.14 1.12
CA LEU A 158 -22.51 8.85 -0.14
C LEU A 158 -22.79 7.97 -1.38
N ASP A 159 -23.07 6.69 -1.17
CA ASP A 159 -23.24 5.64 -2.20
C ASP A 159 -24.38 5.92 -3.20
N TYR A 160 -25.33 6.78 -2.85
CA TYR A 160 -26.47 7.15 -3.70
C TYR A 160 -26.17 8.32 -4.63
N THR A 161 -25.00 8.94 -4.51
CA THR A 161 -24.58 10.07 -5.33
C THR A 161 -23.74 9.59 -6.51
N GLY A 162 -23.89 10.22 -7.68
CA GLY A 162 -23.10 9.85 -8.86
C GLY A 162 -21.60 10.09 -8.62
N PRO A 163 -20.68 9.45 -9.38
CA PRO A 163 -19.23 9.56 -9.16
C PRO A 163 -18.71 10.99 -9.04
N SER A 164 -19.25 11.93 -9.83
CA SER A 164 -18.86 13.35 -9.80
C SER A 164 -19.27 14.09 -8.52
N GLU A 165 -20.32 13.64 -7.84
CA GLU A 165 -20.77 14.24 -6.57
C GLU A 165 -20.00 13.67 -5.38
N ILE A 166 -19.66 12.38 -5.42
CA ILE A 166 -18.70 11.79 -4.49
C ILE A 166 -17.37 12.55 -4.60
N GLU A 167 -16.83 12.69 -5.81
CA GLU A 167 -15.60 13.44 -6.07
C GLU A 167 -15.68 14.85 -5.47
N ARG A 168 -16.73 15.62 -5.78
CA ARG A 168 -16.92 16.97 -5.25
C ARG A 168 -16.97 17.03 -3.73
N THR A 169 -17.59 16.03 -3.09
CA THR A 169 -17.68 15.94 -1.63
C THR A 169 -16.33 15.63 -1.02
N LEU A 170 -15.62 14.64 -1.56
CA LEU A 170 -14.26 14.29 -1.15
C LEU A 170 -13.32 15.50 -1.27
N MET A 171 -13.39 16.23 -2.38
CA MET A 171 -12.58 17.43 -2.62
C MET A 171 -12.83 18.56 -1.60
N ARG A 172 -14.05 18.64 -1.06
CA ARG A 172 -14.45 19.68 -0.09
C ARG A 172 -14.12 19.29 1.35
N GLU A 173 -14.22 18.01 1.69
CA GLU A 173 -14.25 17.56 3.09
C GLU A 173 -13.03 16.75 3.51
N LEU A 174 -12.20 16.32 2.55
CA LEU A 174 -10.93 15.67 2.88
C LEU A 174 -9.95 16.68 3.45
N TYR A 175 -9.37 16.36 4.60
CA TYR A 175 -8.21 17.08 5.12
C TYR A 175 -7.23 16.14 5.81
N VAL A 176 -5.99 16.60 6.02
CA VAL A 176 -4.97 15.82 6.71
C VAL A 176 -4.45 16.55 7.94
N ARG A 177 -3.97 15.78 8.92
CA ARG A 177 -3.23 16.28 10.07
C ARG A 177 -1.99 15.42 10.31
N ALA A 178 -0.84 16.07 10.36
CA ALA A 178 0.40 15.43 10.77
C ALA A 178 0.55 15.49 12.31
N THR A 179 1.06 14.41 12.90
CA THR A 179 1.18 14.24 14.36
C THR A 179 2.45 13.50 14.73
N LYS A 180 3.05 13.83 15.87
CA LYS A 180 4.12 13.07 16.51
C LYS A 180 3.67 12.66 17.90
N GLY A 181 3.33 11.38 18.07
CA GLY A 181 2.54 10.96 19.23
C GLY A 181 1.19 11.69 19.20
N ASP A 182 0.84 12.36 20.29
CA ASP A 182 -0.38 13.16 20.40
C ASP A 182 -0.18 14.63 20.00
N SER A 183 1.06 15.05 19.72
CA SER A 183 1.37 16.44 19.38
C SER A 183 1.11 16.72 17.90
N PRO A 184 0.30 17.74 17.55
CA PRO A 184 0.12 18.15 16.15
C PRO A 184 1.41 18.73 15.58
N LEU A 185 1.66 18.47 14.30
CA LEU A 185 2.75 19.06 13.54
C LEU A 185 2.23 20.20 12.67
N ASN A 186 3.06 21.21 12.45
CA ASN A 186 2.74 22.29 11.53
C ASN A 186 2.95 21.82 10.09
N MET A 187 1.91 21.95 9.27
CA MET A 187 1.96 21.51 7.87
C MET A 187 2.93 22.36 7.03
N SER A 188 3.17 23.62 7.41
CA SER A 188 4.15 24.48 6.74
C SER A 188 5.60 23.99 6.88
N ASP A 189 5.88 23.13 7.85
CA ASP A 189 7.21 22.53 8.04
C ASP A 189 7.41 21.29 7.14
N ILE A 190 6.37 20.87 6.40
CA ILE A 190 6.37 19.66 5.55
C ILE A 190 5.92 20.03 4.12
N PRO A 191 6.65 20.92 3.42
CA PRO A 191 6.25 21.41 2.09
C PRO A 191 6.21 20.33 1.00
N SER A 192 6.95 19.23 1.16
CA SER A 192 6.92 18.08 0.24
C SER A 192 5.70 17.18 0.41
N LEU A 193 4.84 17.43 1.41
CA LEU A 193 3.64 16.63 1.58
C LEU A 193 2.66 16.92 0.45
N HIS A 194 2.44 15.87 -0.35
CA HIS A 194 1.39 15.81 -1.34
C HIS A 194 0.40 14.73 -0.99
N VAL A 195 -0.88 15.07 -1.10
CA VAL A 195 -1.99 14.15 -0.86
C VAL A 195 -2.85 14.17 -2.10
N TYR A 196 -2.95 13.05 -2.80
CA TYR A 196 -3.66 12.99 -4.07
C TYR A 196 -4.94 12.18 -3.95
N LEU A 197 -6.04 12.73 -4.48
CA LEU A 197 -7.26 11.95 -4.68
C LEU A 197 -7.16 11.19 -6.00
N ILE A 198 -7.22 9.86 -5.93
CA ILE A 198 -7.17 8.95 -7.07
C ILE A 198 -8.53 8.30 -7.25
N GLY A 199 -9.04 8.30 -8.48
CA GLY A 199 -10.23 7.54 -8.88
C GLY A 199 -9.85 6.40 -9.81
N GLU A 200 -10.34 5.20 -9.55
CA GLU A 200 -10.11 4.02 -10.38
C GLU A 200 -11.41 3.25 -10.64
N ASP A 201 -11.50 2.65 -11.81
CA ASP A 201 -12.60 1.78 -12.20
C ASP A 201 -12.27 0.35 -11.76
N VAL A 202 -12.97 -0.14 -10.73
CA VAL A 202 -12.73 -1.43 -10.12
C VAL A 202 -13.80 -2.42 -10.56
N THR A 203 -13.37 -3.46 -11.25
CA THR A 203 -14.23 -4.57 -11.67
C THR A 203 -13.98 -5.76 -10.74
N GLN A 204 -15.04 -6.19 -10.05
CA GLN A 204 -14.99 -7.35 -9.15
C GLN A 204 -14.59 -8.63 -9.90
N PRO A 205 -13.98 -9.62 -9.22
CA PRO A 205 -13.62 -10.90 -9.83
C PRO A 205 -14.80 -11.62 -10.48
N GLY A 206 -14.59 -12.31 -11.60
CA GLY A 206 -15.59 -13.21 -12.19
C GLY A 206 -15.72 -14.53 -11.43
N SER A 207 -14.68 -14.89 -10.67
CA SER A 207 -14.60 -16.09 -9.84
C SER A 207 -13.79 -15.89 -8.56
N GLU A 208 -13.92 -16.80 -7.60
CA GLU A 208 -13.15 -16.74 -6.33
C GLU A 208 -11.64 -16.87 -6.54
N SER A 209 -11.19 -17.42 -7.67
CA SER A 209 -9.77 -17.63 -8.02
C SER A 209 -9.16 -16.49 -8.83
N GLU A 210 -9.86 -15.36 -8.96
CA GLU A 210 -9.39 -14.17 -9.67
C GLU A 210 -9.30 -12.98 -8.71
N PHE A 211 -8.37 -12.07 -8.97
CA PHE A 211 -8.32 -10.78 -8.30
C PHE A 211 -9.23 -9.76 -9.01
N PRO A 212 -9.67 -8.70 -8.30
CA PRO A 212 -10.29 -7.55 -8.95
C PRO A 212 -9.33 -6.94 -9.98
N SER A 213 -9.90 -6.32 -11.01
CA SER A 213 -9.13 -5.55 -11.99
C SER A 213 -9.38 -4.06 -11.83
N TYR A 214 -8.32 -3.28 -12.01
CA TYR A 214 -8.30 -1.84 -11.83
C TYR A 214 -7.94 -1.19 -13.16
N ASN A 215 -8.77 -0.25 -13.61
CA ASN A 215 -8.59 0.45 -14.89
C ASN A 215 -8.89 1.95 -14.71
N ASN A 216 -8.62 2.74 -15.76
CA ASN A 216 -8.98 4.16 -15.82
C ASN A 216 -8.55 4.96 -14.57
N ARG A 217 -7.32 4.74 -14.08
CA ARG A 217 -6.74 5.52 -12.97
C ARG A 217 -6.66 6.98 -13.39
N THR A 218 -7.32 7.86 -12.63
CA THR A 218 -7.20 9.31 -12.80
C THR A 218 -6.79 9.95 -11.48
N MET A 219 -5.78 10.79 -11.55
CA MET A 219 -5.39 11.68 -10.47
C MET A 219 -6.23 12.96 -10.58
N VAL A 220 -7.04 13.23 -9.56
CA VAL A 220 -8.04 14.31 -9.61
C VAL A 220 -7.52 15.60 -9.00
N MET A 221 -6.82 15.53 -7.86
CA MET A 221 -6.39 16.73 -7.15
C MET A 221 -5.24 16.46 -6.20
N THR A 222 -4.46 17.50 -5.91
CA THR A 222 -3.62 17.65 -4.72
C THR A 222 -4.44 18.29 -3.58
N VAL A 223 -4.87 17.50 -2.59
CA VAL A 223 -5.62 17.96 -1.40
C VAL A 223 -4.76 18.88 -0.53
N PHE A 224 -3.43 18.67 -0.52
CA PHE A 224 -2.45 19.55 0.12
C PHE A 224 -1.21 19.67 -0.75
N GLY A 225 -0.94 20.88 -1.24
CA GLY A 225 0.22 21.23 -2.04
C GLY A 225 0.24 22.75 -2.19
N ASN A 226 1.14 23.38 -1.44
CA ASN A 226 1.28 24.83 -1.28
C ASN A 226 0.13 25.54 -0.56
N ILE A 227 0.30 25.73 0.75
CA ILE A 227 -0.34 26.85 1.47
C ILE A 227 0.27 28.13 0.90
N SER A 228 -0.37 28.69 -0.12
CA SER A 228 -0.24 30.13 -0.40
C SER A 228 -1.04 30.86 0.68
N ASN A 229 -0.34 31.72 1.41
CA ASN A 229 -0.83 32.60 2.47
C ASN A 229 -2.26 33.14 2.25
N VAL A 230 -3.08 33.06 3.31
CA VAL A 230 -3.99 34.15 3.71
C VAL A 230 -3.85 34.34 5.22
#